data_AF-A0A7C6UE41-F1
#
_entry.id   AF-A0A7C6UE41-F1
#
_cell.length_a   1.000
_cell.length_b   1.000
_cell.length_c   1.000
_cell.angle_alpha   90.00
_cell.angle_beta   90.00
_cell.angle_gamma   90.00
#
_symmetry.space_group_name_H-M   'P 1'
#
loop_
_entity.id
_entity.type
_entity.pdbx_description
1 polymer ?
#
loop_
_entity_poly.entity_id
_entity_poly.type
_entity_poly.pdbx_seq_one_letter_code
_entity_poly.pdbx_strand_id
1 'polypeptide(L)'
;MKRNFKLRLALIAVLTVTLALIAGGCGGGETPPEEDDVPAEVRGLILTYLSDIQETIGAGDVYFARDEPAEPKDGDFRIDRIEYAGERLLYETYGVAYRVESSRYWFTRMDADDEGSLDWHTGEPMYVVLSRSGYDDSWQGVIGKTDYIDPDRTIDEIVIQVTYGIWDIDTSITFDGYPQYVGIGGNVIPLNEDPVRTLMGNYEPIYNEGDAWWLFEYRDLSALCYYNSYEDVYKISSLKTTRSDVETHRGIRMGASRAEVLAAYPEINDTPYWDFEGDFLWYGNREHGFGAALLFYFEDDAVVKIRLIDMFD
;
A
#
# COMPACT_ATOMS: atom_id res chain seq x y z
N MET A 1 -41.93 29.94 -17.34
CA MET A 1 -41.94 31.01 -18.35
C MET A 1 -40.65 31.82 -18.17
N LYS A 2 -39.76 31.80 -19.18
CA LYS A 2 -38.31 32.01 -19.05
C LYS A 2 -37.92 33.47 -18.75
N ARG A 3 -36.91 33.62 -17.90
CA ARG A 3 -36.39 34.85 -17.32
C ARG A 3 -35.18 35.38 -18.10
N ASN A 4 -35.07 36.70 -18.08
CA ASN A 4 -34.21 37.58 -18.86
C ASN A 4 -32.70 37.60 -18.49
N PHE A 5 -31.95 38.16 -19.46
CA PHE A 5 -30.77 39.03 -19.31
C PHE A 5 -29.38 38.42 -19.08
N LYS A 6 -28.53 38.50 -20.12
CA LYS A 6 -27.07 38.55 -20.05
C LYS A 6 -26.56 39.66 -20.97
N LEU A 7 -25.91 40.68 -20.41
CA LEU A 7 -24.82 41.42 -21.06
C LEU A 7 -24.04 42.17 -19.93
N ARG A 8 -22.90 41.60 -19.53
CA ARG A 8 -21.52 42.13 -19.71
C ARG A 8 -21.23 43.46 -19.01
N LEU A 9 -20.40 43.40 -17.96
CA LEU A 9 -19.20 44.23 -17.85
C LEU A 9 -18.17 43.50 -16.98
N ALA A 10 -17.00 43.23 -17.55
CA ALA A 10 -15.86 42.60 -16.89
C ALA A 10 -15.02 43.68 -16.20
N LEU A 11 -14.60 43.41 -14.97
CA LEU A 11 -13.57 44.19 -14.26
C LEU A 11 -12.37 43.28 -14.03
N ILE A 12 -11.28 43.60 -14.72
CA ILE A 12 -9.97 42.98 -14.62
C ILE A 12 -9.24 43.63 -13.44
N ALA A 13 -8.84 42.84 -12.44
CA ALA A 13 -7.89 43.26 -11.41
C ALA A 13 -6.55 42.59 -11.68
N VAL A 14 -5.59 43.42 -12.10
CA VAL A 14 -4.17 43.08 -12.27
C VAL A 14 -3.51 43.16 -10.90
N LEU A 15 -2.92 42.06 -10.42
CA LEU A 15 -1.95 42.12 -9.32
C LEU A 15 -0.55 41.95 -9.89
N THR A 16 0.26 42.98 -9.64
CA THR A 16 1.62 43.19 -10.11
C THR A 16 2.62 42.26 -9.43
N VAL A 17 3.37 41.53 -10.25
CA VAL A 17 4.65 40.88 -9.92
C VAL A 17 5.68 41.97 -9.67
N THR A 18 6.38 41.92 -8.53
CA THR A 18 7.58 42.75 -8.31
C THR A 18 8.80 41.86 -8.45
N LEU A 19 9.52 42.05 -9.55
CA LEU A 19 10.81 41.46 -9.89
C LEU A 19 11.90 42.32 -9.25
N ALA A 20 12.75 41.74 -8.40
CA ALA A 20 14.00 42.37 -7.97
C ALA A 20 15.17 41.55 -8.54
N LEU A 21 15.76 42.03 -9.63
CA LEU A 21 17.07 41.64 -10.10
C LEU A 21 18.13 42.37 -9.25
N ILE A 22 19.05 41.62 -8.64
CA ILE A 22 20.43 42.08 -8.41
C ILE A 22 21.34 41.08 -9.11
N ALA A 23 22.16 41.60 -10.02
CA ALA A 23 23.10 40.86 -10.83
C ALA A 23 24.47 40.73 -10.13
N GLY A 24 25.13 39.59 -10.34
CA GLY A 24 26.58 39.54 -10.57
C GLY A 24 27.43 38.84 -9.51
N GLY A 25 27.63 37.54 -9.65
CA GLY A 25 28.71 36.80 -8.98
C GLY A 25 28.86 35.39 -9.56
N CYS A 26 29.90 35.17 -10.36
CA CYS A 26 30.29 33.86 -10.90
C CYS A 26 30.59 32.84 -9.79
N GLY A 27 30.13 31.60 -9.96
CA GLY A 27 30.58 30.45 -9.17
C GLY A 27 29.64 29.26 -9.36
N GLY A 28 30.11 28.22 -10.04
CA GLY A 28 29.36 26.97 -10.20
C GLY A 28 29.20 26.23 -8.88
N GLY A 29 28.12 25.44 -8.83
CA GLY A 29 27.69 24.66 -7.68
C GLY A 29 26.19 24.84 -7.51
N GLU A 30 25.39 24.09 -8.28
CA GLU A 30 24.01 23.85 -7.88
C GLU A 30 24.07 23.21 -6.49
N THR A 31 23.68 23.98 -5.49
CA THR A 31 23.49 23.50 -4.14
C THR A 31 22.27 22.58 -4.19
N PRO A 32 22.32 21.33 -3.71
CA PRO A 32 21.13 20.50 -3.62
C PRO A 32 20.08 21.24 -2.80
N PRO A 33 18.78 21.13 -3.13
CA PRO A 33 17.73 21.75 -2.33
C PRO A 33 17.81 21.25 -0.88
N GLU A 34 17.73 22.17 0.09
CA GLU A 34 17.86 21.90 1.52
C GLU A 34 16.95 20.74 1.96
N GLU A 35 17.57 19.74 2.57
CA GLU A 35 17.02 18.47 3.07
C GLU A 35 16.17 18.61 4.36
N ASP A 36 15.74 19.83 4.73
CA ASP A 36 15.41 20.17 6.12
C ASP A 36 13.93 20.50 6.42
N ASP A 37 13.01 20.14 5.53
CA ASP A 37 11.56 20.30 5.79
C ASP A 37 10.94 19.12 6.58
N VAL A 38 11.66 18.01 6.74
CA VAL A 38 11.17 16.84 7.49
C VAL A 38 11.58 16.93 8.97
N PRO A 39 10.63 16.84 9.93
CA PRO A 39 10.94 16.90 11.35
C PRO A 39 12.00 15.89 11.78
N ALA A 40 12.91 16.29 12.69
CA ALA A 40 13.97 15.42 13.18
C ALA A 40 13.45 14.13 13.83
N GLU A 41 12.30 14.19 14.51
CA GLU A 41 11.64 13.02 15.09
C GLU A 41 11.18 12.03 14.02
N VAL A 42 10.59 12.50 12.91
CA VAL A 42 10.19 11.66 11.77
C VAL A 42 11.40 10.98 11.14
N ARG A 43 12.49 11.74 10.92
CA ARG A 43 13.75 11.19 10.42
C ARG A 43 14.27 10.07 11.33
N GLY A 44 14.26 10.31 12.65
CA GLY A 44 14.65 9.30 13.64
C GLY A 44 13.81 8.03 13.55
N LEU A 45 12.49 8.15 13.47
CA LEU A 45 11.57 7.02 13.35
C LEU A 45 11.79 6.21 12.06
N ILE A 46 11.97 6.87 10.93
CA ILE A 46 12.25 6.20 9.64
C ILE A 46 13.60 5.48 9.69
N LEU A 47 14.64 6.13 10.24
CA LEU A 47 15.95 5.52 10.39
C LEU A 47 15.86 4.25 11.23
N THR A 48 15.29 4.32 12.43
CA THR A 48 15.13 3.17 13.33
C THR A 48 14.35 2.03 12.65
N TYR A 49 13.22 2.34 12.02
CA TYR A 49 12.42 1.32 11.33
C TYR A 49 13.19 0.60 10.21
N LEU A 50 13.93 1.34 9.37
CA LEU A 50 14.73 0.74 8.30
C LEU A 50 15.95 -0.01 8.84
N SER A 51 16.56 0.46 9.93
CA SER A 51 17.63 -0.27 10.64
C SER A 51 17.14 -1.61 11.16
N ASP A 52 15.98 -1.65 11.82
CA ASP A 52 15.41 -2.88 12.35
C ASP A 52 15.15 -3.89 11.21
N ILE A 53 14.65 -3.44 10.06
CA ILE A 53 14.49 -4.29 8.87
C ILE A 53 15.82 -4.86 8.40
N GLN A 54 16.87 -4.05 8.25
CA GLN A 54 18.18 -4.54 7.79
C GLN A 54 18.78 -5.55 8.79
N GLU A 55 18.64 -5.30 10.09
CA GLU A 55 19.09 -6.22 11.14
C GLU A 55 18.36 -7.57 11.02
N THR A 56 17.03 -7.55 10.86
CA THR A 56 16.21 -8.77 10.68
C THR A 56 16.66 -9.61 9.48
N ILE A 57 17.01 -8.99 8.35
CA ILE A 57 17.45 -9.71 7.15
C ILE A 57 18.96 -9.98 7.12
N GLY A 58 19.70 -9.61 8.18
CA GLY A 58 21.15 -9.81 8.28
C GLY A 58 21.95 -9.02 7.23
N ALA A 59 21.49 -7.83 6.89
CA ALA A 59 22.13 -6.93 5.92
C ALA A 59 22.99 -5.85 6.59
N GLY A 60 23.44 -4.85 5.81
CA GLY A 60 24.36 -3.81 6.26
C GLY A 60 23.74 -2.71 7.12
N ASP A 61 24.56 -1.73 7.48
CA ASP A 61 24.17 -0.62 8.35
C ASP A 61 23.27 0.38 7.59
N VAL A 62 22.40 1.11 8.32
CA VAL A 62 21.50 2.14 7.75
C VAL A 62 21.91 3.52 8.23
N TYR A 63 22.02 4.48 7.31
CA TYR A 63 22.36 5.88 7.62
C TYR A 63 21.78 6.87 6.61
N PHE A 64 21.74 8.14 6.97
CA PHE A 64 21.45 9.23 6.04
C PHE A 64 22.66 9.51 5.15
N ALA A 65 22.43 10.08 3.96
CA ALA A 65 23.51 10.42 3.03
C ALA A 65 24.59 11.35 3.64
N ARG A 66 24.18 12.28 4.52
CA ARG A 66 25.11 13.15 5.26
C ARG A 66 25.98 12.44 6.30
N ASP A 67 25.55 11.26 6.73
CA ASP A 67 26.16 10.44 7.78
C ASP A 67 26.87 9.21 7.18
N GLU A 68 27.10 9.20 5.86
CA GLU A 68 27.79 8.11 5.15
C GLU A 68 29.20 7.85 5.73
N PRO A 69 29.55 6.59 6.04
CA PRO A 69 30.87 6.24 6.52
C PRO A 69 31.92 6.41 5.41
N ALA A 70 33.15 6.72 5.80
CA ALA A 70 34.26 6.82 4.85
C ALA A 70 34.56 5.51 4.10
N GLU A 71 34.18 4.36 4.68
CA GLU A 71 34.34 3.02 4.11
C GLU A 71 33.01 2.25 4.26
N PRO A 72 32.06 2.40 3.31
CA PRO A 72 30.82 1.62 3.28
C PRO A 72 31.09 0.11 3.10
N LYS A 73 30.19 -0.71 3.64
CA LYS A 73 30.26 -2.19 3.55
C LYS A 73 29.20 -2.72 2.60
N ASP A 74 29.51 -3.85 1.96
CA ASP A 74 28.55 -4.59 1.14
C ASP A 74 27.26 -4.85 1.93
N GLY A 75 26.12 -4.45 1.36
CA GLY A 75 24.81 -4.52 1.98
C GLY A 75 24.34 -3.25 2.70
N ASP A 76 25.21 -2.26 2.92
CA ASP A 76 24.83 -0.99 3.57
C ASP A 76 23.71 -0.27 2.80
N PHE A 77 22.85 0.42 3.54
CA PHE A 77 21.69 1.13 3.03
C PHE A 77 21.76 2.62 3.39
N ARG A 78 21.65 3.47 2.38
CA ARG A 78 21.69 4.92 2.53
C ARG A 78 20.33 5.52 2.22
N ILE A 79 19.81 6.30 3.15
CA ILE A 79 18.64 7.16 2.93
C ILE A 79 19.14 8.43 2.23
N ASP A 80 18.82 8.55 0.95
CA ASP A 80 19.27 9.65 0.10
C ASP A 80 18.37 10.88 0.25
N ARG A 81 17.06 10.67 0.42
CA ARG A 81 16.10 11.76 0.53
C ARG A 81 14.81 11.32 1.22
N ILE A 82 14.19 12.24 1.96
CA ILE A 82 12.84 12.06 2.53
C ILE A 82 11.99 13.26 2.15
N GLU A 83 10.81 13.02 1.61
CA GLU A 83 9.83 14.04 1.24
C GLU A 83 8.45 13.72 1.83
N TYR A 84 7.77 14.71 2.41
CA TYR A 84 6.36 14.56 2.77
C TYR A 84 5.51 14.37 1.51
N ALA A 85 4.72 13.30 1.46
CA ALA A 85 3.90 12.97 0.30
C ALA A 85 2.42 13.30 0.50
N GLY A 86 1.92 13.17 1.73
CA GLY A 86 0.52 13.41 2.06
C GLY A 86 0.10 12.66 3.32
N GLU A 87 -1.15 12.84 3.73
CA GLU A 87 -1.71 12.15 4.87
C GLU A 87 -3.19 11.87 4.72
N ARG A 88 -3.66 10.86 5.45
CA ARG A 88 -5.06 10.46 5.48
C ARG A 88 -5.51 10.19 6.91
N LEU A 89 -6.69 10.72 7.26
CA LEU A 89 -7.38 10.34 8.50
C LEU A 89 -7.84 8.88 8.41
N LEU A 90 -7.42 8.05 9.35
CA LEU A 90 -7.77 6.62 9.41
C LEU A 90 -8.98 6.40 10.32
N TYR A 91 -8.85 6.84 11.57
CA TYR A 91 -9.94 6.88 12.55
C TYR A 91 -9.60 7.92 13.63
N GLU A 92 -8.83 7.51 14.63
CA GLU A 92 -8.29 8.39 15.69
C GLU A 92 -6.88 8.90 15.38
N THR A 93 -6.27 8.38 14.32
CA THR A 93 -4.91 8.72 13.87
C THR A 93 -4.90 9.12 12.41
N TYR A 94 -3.85 9.84 12.04
CA TYR A 94 -3.47 10.10 10.66
C TYR A 94 -2.37 9.13 10.25
N GLY A 95 -2.52 8.48 9.11
CA GLY A 95 -1.41 7.84 8.41
C GLY A 95 -0.72 8.89 7.56
N VAL A 96 0.55 9.17 7.83
CA VAL A 96 1.34 10.20 7.15
C VAL A 96 2.41 9.53 6.31
N ALA A 97 2.33 9.70 4.99
CA ALA A 97 3.25 9.09 4.05
C ALA A 97 4.44 10.02 3.76
N TYR A 98 5.63 9.45 3.83
CA TYR A 98 6.86 10.07 3.36
C TYR A 98 7.45 9.24 2.24
N ARG A 99 7.77 9.87 1.12
CA ARG A 99 8.55 9.24 0.05
C ARG A 99 10.00 9.21 0.47
N VAL A 100 10.60 8.03 0.41
CA VAL A 100 12.00 7.79 0.76
C VAL A 100 12.73 7.33 -0.49
N GLU A 101 13.74 8.10 -0.90
CA GLU A 101 14.71 7.71 -1.91
C GLU A 101 15.92 7.12 -1.19
N SER A 102 16.47 6.03 -1.73
CA SER A 102 17.53 5.29 -1.06
C SER A 102 18.46 4.60 -2.05
N SER A 103 19.67 4.33 -1.59
CA SER A 103 20.68 3.59 -2.32
C SER A 103 21.19 2.42 -1.48
N ARG A 104 21.64 1.36 -2.14
CA ARG A 104 22.31 0.23 -1.50
C ARG A 104 23.73 0.09 -2.02
N TYR A 105 24.68 -0.13 -1.12
CA TYR A 105 26.06 -0.39 -1.49
C TYR A 105 26.22 -1.89 -1.70
N TRP A 106 26.47 -2.33 -2.93
CA TRP A 106 26.62 -3.76 -3.19
C TRP A 106 27.54 -4.07 -4.38
N PHE A 107 28.05 -5.30 -4.39
CA PHE A 107 29.04 -5.72 -5.37
C PHE A 107 28.40 -5.98 -6.74
N THR A 108 28.78 -5.18 -7.72
CA THR A 108 28.34 -5.35 -9.12
C THR A 108 29.47 -5.88 -9.99
N ARG A 109 29.13 -6.80 -10.90
CA ARG A 109 30.03 -7.34 -11.92
C ARG A 109 29.24 -7.45 -13.23
N MET A 110 29.78 -6.92 -14.34
CA MET A 110 29.05 -6.90 -15.61
C MET A 110 29.08 -8.24 -16.35
N ASP A 111 30.17 -9.00 -16.23
CA ASP A 111 30.33 -10.33 -16.80
C ASP A 111 31.39 -11.15 -16.05
N ALA A 112 31.56 -12.43 -16.41
CA ALA A 112 32.41 -13.34 -15.66
C ALA A 112 33.90 -12.92 -15.58
N ASP A 113 34.36 -12.07 -16.51
CA ASP A 113 35.75 -11.63 -16.63
C ASP A 113 36.01 -10.24 -16.01
N ASP A 114 34.94 -9.52 -15.65
CA ASP A 114 35.00 -8.27 -14.89
C ASP A 114 35.42 -8.55 -13.43
N GLU A 115 36.41 -7.82 -12.91
CA GLU A 115 36.84 -7.95 -11.52
C GLU A 115 35.70 -7.59 -10.55
N GLY A 116 34.79 -6.72 -10.99
CA GLY A 116 33.65 -6.19 -10.25
C GLY A 116 34.05 -5.10 -9.26
N SER A 117 33.08 -4.28 -8.88
CA SER A 117 33.27 -3.17 -7.95
C SER A 117 32.09 -3.05 -7.00
N LEU A 118 32.39 -2.68 -5.76
CA LEU A 118 31.39 -2.18 -4.83
C LEU A 118 31.09 -0.72 -5.18
N ASP A 119 29.81 -0.39 -5.34
CA ASP A 119 29.36 0.99 -5.56
C ASP A 119 27.95 1.19 -4.97
N TRP A 120 27.55 2.44 -4.85
CA TRP A 120 26.18 2.82 -4.49
C TRP A 120 25.25 2.68 -5.68
N HIS A 121 24.18 1.92 -5.48
CA HIS A 121 23.13 1.74 -6.48
C HIS A 121 21.82 2.31 -5.97
N THR A 122 21.26 3.27 -6.70
CA THR A 122 19.94 3.82 -6.40
C THR A 122 18.89 2.72 -6.47
N GLY A 123 18.15 2.55 -5.39
CA GLY A 123 17.01 1.65 -5.31
C GLY A 123 15.73 2.32 -5.81
N GLU A 124 14.69 1.50 -5.99
CA GLU A 124 13.35 2.02 -6.23
C GLU A 124 12.89 2.83 -5.01
N PRO A 125 12.24 3.99 -5.21
CA PRO A 125 11.68 4.75 -4.11
C PRO A 125 10.59 3.94 -3.41
N MET A 126 10.38 4.24 -2.13
CA MET A 126 9.31 3.66 -1.31
C MET A 126 8.56 4.74 -0.55
N TYR A 127 7.33 4.44 -0.13
CA TYR A 127 6.64 5.22 0.87
C TYR A 127 6.79 4.56 2.24
N VAL A 128 7.18 5.34 3.24
CA VAL A 128 7.12 4.95 4.66
C VAL A 128 5.96 5.71 5.30
N VAL A 129 5.04 4.99 5.93
CA VAL A 129 3.84 5.56 6.54
C VAL A 129 3.99 5.55 8.05
N LEU A 130 3.84 6.72 8.67
CA LEU A 130 3.92 6.92 10.10
C LEU A 130 2.52 7.16 10.69
N SER A 131 2.30 6.74 11.93
CA SER A 131 1.08 7.06 12.67
C SER A 131 1.28 8.33 13.47
N ARG A 132 0.37 9.30 13.28
CA ARG A 132 0.28 10.52 14.08
C ARG A 132 -1.06 10.57 14.80
N SER A 133 -1.01 10.83 16.10
CA SER A 133 -2.20 10.97 16.96
C SER A 133 -3.08 12.12 16.47
N GLY A 134 -4.37 11.87 16.24
CA GLY A 134 -5.33 12.92 15.91
C GLY A 134 -5.76 13.78 17.12
N TYR A 135 -5.31 13.45 18.32
CA TYR A 135 -5.66 14.16 19.56
C TYR A 135 -4.65 15.24 19.95
N ASP A 136 -3.36 14.96 19.77
CA ASP A 136 -2.26 15.81 20.24
C ASP A 136 -1.11 15.94 19.23
N ASP A 137 -1.28 15.47 18.00
CA ASP A 137 -0.30 15.49 16.91
C ASP A 137 1.02 14.76 17.22
N SER A 138 1.08 13.95 18.29
CA SER A 138 2.27 13.17 18.64
C SER A 138 2.51 12.02 17.65
N TRP A 139 3.78 11.74 17.35
CA TRP A 139 4.15 10.58 16.54
C TRP A 139 4.13 9.31 17.38
N GLN A 140 3.46 8.29 16.87
CA GLN A 140 3.32 7.00 17.56
C GLN A 140 4.30 5.94 17.02
N GLY A 141 4.86 6.16 15.83
CA GLY A 141 5.82 5.27 15.19
C GLY A 141 5.58 5.10 13.69
N VAL A 142 6.41 4.26 13.06
CA VAL A 142 6.20 3.81 11.67
C VAL A 142 5.16 2.69 11.68
N ILE A 143 4.16 2.79 10.81
CA ILE A 143 3.16 1.75 10.57
C ILE A 143 3.74 0.68 9.64
N GLY A 144 4.39 1.12 8.56
CA GLY A 144 5.02 0.23 7.60
C GLY A 144 5.57 0.97 6.39
N LYS A 145 5.92 0.22 5.34
CA LYS A 145 6.37 0.75 4.05
C LYS A 145 5.71 0.04 2.88
N THR A 146 5.78 0.65 1.70
CA THR A 146 5.51 -0.05 0.44
C THR A 146 6.71 -0.90 0.02
N ASP A 147 6.46 -2.02 -0.65
CA ASP A 147 7.52 -2.82 -1.28
C ASP A 147 7.80 -2.40 -2.73
N TYR A 148 6.79 -1.86 -3.41
CA TYR A 148 6.90 -1.24 -4.73
C TYR A 148 5.95 -0.05 -4.82
N ILE A 149 6.27 0.92 -5.66
CA ILE A 149 5.39 2.06 -5.94
C ILE A 149 4.61 1.78 -7.22
N ASP A 150 3.29 1.68 -7.07
CA ASP A 150 2.37 1.74 -8.20
C ASP A 150 2.09 3.22 -8.52
N PRO A 151 2.48 3.72 -9.72
CA PRO A 151 2.33 5.12 -10.08
C PRO A 151 0.86 5.55 -10.25
N ASP A 152 -0.06 4.60 -10.41
CA ASP A 152 -1.50 4.89 -10.55
C ASP A 152 -2.20 5.00 -9.19
N ARG A 153 -1.52 4.68 -8.08
CA ARG A 153 -2.06 4.79 -6.73
C ARG A 153 -1.87 6.19 -6.15
N THR A 154 -2.94 6.71 -5.56
CA THR A 154 -2.91 7.95 -4.78
C THR A 154 -2.25 7.73 -3.43
N ILE A 155 -1.76 8.81 -2.80
CA ILE A 155 -1.19 8.74 -1.45
C ILE A 155 -2.22 8.25 -0.42
N ASP A 156 -3.48 8.63 -0.57
CA ASP A 156 -4.58 8.15 0.26
C ASP A 156 -4.70 6.61 0.23
N GLU A 157 -4.65 6.03 -0.97
CA GLU A 157 -4.71 4.58 -1.16
C GLU A 157 -3.46 3.89 -0.63
N ILE A 158 -2.27 4.46 -0.86
CA ILE A 158 -1.01 3.96 -0.30
C ILE A 158 -1.08 3.92 1.22
N VAL A 159 -1.57 4.99 1.86
CA VAL A 159 -1.72 5.04 3.32
C VAL A 159 -2.67 3.95 3.81
N ILE A 160 -3.81 3.72 3.14
CA ILE A 160 -4.72 2.61 3.47
C ILE A 160 -4.02 1.26 3.34
N GLN A 161 -3.35 1.01 2.20
CA GLN A 161 -2.71 -0.27 1.92
C GLN A 161 -1.67 -0.62 2.98
N VAL A 162 -0.78 0.32 3.30
CA VAL A 162 0.24 0.12 4.32
C VAL A 162 -0.40 -0.03 5.71
N THR A 163 -1.41 0.78 6.03
CA THR A 163 -2.05 0.76 7.36
C THR A 163 -2.73 -0.57 7.66
N TYR A 164 -3.45 -1.12 6.69
CA TYR A 164 -4.22 -2.36 6.87
C TYR A 164 -3.47 -3.60 6.35
N GLY A 165 -2.23 -3.43 5.89
CA GLY A 165 -1.40 -4.50 5.33
C GLY A 165 -2.00 -5.16 4.09
N ILE A 166 -2.90 -4.47 3.38
CA ILE A 166 -3.58 -5.02 2.21
C ILE A 166 -2.71 -4.81 0.97
N TRP A 167 -2.63 -5.81 0.11
CA TRP A 167 -1.75 -5.76 -1.07
C TRP A 167 -2.33 -4.93 -2.20
N ASP A 168 -3.65 -4.93 -2.35
CA ASP A 168 -4.34 -4.14 -3.36
C ASP A 168 -5.70 -3.68 -2.85
N ILE A 169 -5.86 -2.36 -2.73
CA ILE A 169 -7.09 -1.73 -2.28
C ILE A 169 -8.27 -1.99 -3.22
N ASP A 170 -8.07 -2.16 -4.53
CA ASP A 170 -9.17 -2.43 -5.46
C ASP A 170 -9.79 -3.82 -5.25
N THR A 171 -9.04 -4.70 -4.59
CA THR A 171 -9.46 -6.04 -4.16
C THR A 171 -9.89 -6.09 -2.69
N SER A 172 -10.17 -4.94 -2.08
CA SER A 172 -10.55 -4.87 -0.66
C SER A 172 -12.04 -4.61 -0.45
N ILE A 173 -12.48 -4.88 0.77
CA ILE A 173 -13.83 -4.62 1.26
C ILE A 173 -13.81 -3.83 2.57
N THR A 174 -14.93 -3.17 2.86
CA THR A 174 -15.24 -2.54 4.14
C THR A 174 -16.54 -3.10 4.70
N PHE A 175 -16.77 -2.87 5.99
CA PHE A 175 -18.01 -3.24 6.68
C PHE A 175 -18.73 -1.97 7.12
N ASP A 176 -20.06 -1.92 6.95
CA ASP A 176 -20.86 -0.78 7.38
C ASP A 176 -20.61 -0.47 8.87
N GLY A 177 -20.20 0.76 9.17
CA GLY A 177 -19.91 1.22 10.52
C GLY A 177 -18.47 0.98 11.01
N TYR A 178 -17.60 0.39 10.18
CA TYR A 178 -16.19 0.16 10.49
C TYR A 178 -15.27 0.89 9.50
N PRO A 179 -14.29 1.67 9.98
CA PRO A 179 -13.37 2.39 9.09
C PRO A 179 -12.30 1.49 8.44
N GLN A 180 -12.13 0.26 8.92
CA GLN A 180 -11.06 -0.62 8.48
C GLN A 180 -11.33 -1.25 7.12
N TYR A 181 -10.30 -1.28 6.28
CA TYR A 181 -10.28 -2.05 5.05
C TYR A 181 -9.79 -3.47 5.33
N VAL A 182 -10.42 -4.44 4.67
CA VAL A 182 -10.08 -5.86 4.74
C VAL A 182 -9.77 -6.34 3.34
N GLY A 183 -8.60 -6.94 3.16
CA GLY A 183 -8.12 -7.39 1.88
C GLY A 183 -7.09 -8.50 2.01
N ILE A 184 -6.66 -9.01 0.87
CA ILE A 184 -5.55 -9.97 0.79
C ILE A 184 -4.29 -9.33 1.39
N GLY A 185 -3.55 -10.11 2.18
CA GLY A 185 -2.38 -9.66 2.94
C GLY A 185 -2.71 -9.01 4.29
N GLY A 186 -3.94 -8.51 4.46
CA GLY A 186 -4.37 -7.91 5.71
C GLY A 186 -4.44 -8.92 6.85
N ASN A 187 -4.40 -8.44 8.09
CA ASN A 187 -4.37 -9.28 9.30
C ASN A 187 -5.55 -9.05 10.26
N VAL A 188 -6.51 -8.21 9.88
CA VAL A 188 -7.66 -7.84 10.72
C VAL A 188 -8.96 -8.03 9.95
N ILE A 189 -9.95 -8.64 10.60
CA ILE A 189 -11.35 -8.66 10.18
C ILE A 189 -12.14 -7.99 11.31
N PRO A 190 -12.71 -6.78 11.12
CA PRO A 190 -13.22 -5.93 12.20
C PRO A 190 -14.63 -6.34 12.64
N LEU A 191 -14.88 -7.65 12.79
CA LEU A 191 -16.17 -8.14 13.26
C LEU A 191 -16.13 -8.31 14.78
N ASN A 192 -17.15 -7.78 15.46
CA ASN A 192 -17.37 -8.02 16.88
C ASN A 192 -18.01 -9.41 17.11
N GLU A 193 -17.36 -10.44 16.60
CA GLU A 193 -17.76 -11.84 16.62
C GLU A 193 -16.47 -12.68 16.64
N ASP A 194 -16.38 -13.66 17.53
CA ASP A 194 -15.26 -14.59 17.50
C ASP A 194 -15.48 -15.64 16.41
N PRO A 195 -14.52 -15.86 15.49
CA PRO A 195 -14.65 -16.90 14.49
C PRO A 195 -14.49 -18.29 15.10
N VAL A 196 -15.15 -19.28 14.51
CA VAL A 196 -14.71 -20.67 14.65
C VAL A 196 -13.41 -20.83 13.86
N ARG A 197 -12.35 -21.31 14.52
CA ARG A 197 -11.03 -21.48 13.90
C ARG A 197 -10.72 -22.97 13.70
N THR A 198 -10.41 -23.33 12.46
CA THR A 198 -10.06 -24.70 12.07
C THR A 198 -8.65 -24.73 11.48
N LEU A 199 -7.76 -25.54 12.06
CA LEU A 199 -6.42 -25.78 11.51
C LEU A 199 -6.54 -26.65 10.24
N MET A 200 -5.96 -26.16 9.14
CA MET A 200 -5.97 -26.83 7.85
C MET A 200 -4.70 -27.66 7.66
N GLY A 201 -4.59 -28.78 8.39
CA GLY A 201 -3.33 -29.52 8.56
C GLY A 201 -2.68 -30.15 7.32
N ASN A 202 -3.35 -30.16 6.17
CA ASN A 202 -2.80 -30.68 4.90
C ASN A 202 -2.72 -29.60 3.81
N TYR A 203 -2.90 -28.34 4.17
CA TYR A 203 -2.89 -27.23 3.22
C TYR A 203 -1.45 -26.74 3.04
N GLU A 204 -1.10 -26.44 1.80
CA GLU A 204 0.24 -26.05 1.36
C GLU A 204 0.14 -24.77 0.51
N PRO A 205 1.22 -23.98 0.39
CA PRO A 205 2.57 -24.22 0.93
C PRO A 205 2.73 -23.87 2.41
N ILE A 206 3.65 -24.54 3.11
CA ILE A 206 4.22 -24.14 4.40
C ILE A 206 5.67 -23.68 4.19
N TYR A 207 5.95 -22.39 4.44
CA TYR A 207 7.25 -21.78 4.19
C TYR A 207 8.26 -22.00 5.33
N ASN A 208 7.82 -21.92 6.59
CA ASN A 208 8.71 -22.09 7.75
C ASN A 208 8.14 -23.05 8.79
N GLU A 209 9.03 -23.53 9.66
CA GLU A 209 8.65 -24.31 10.84
C GLU A 209 7.77 -23.45 11.77
N GLY A 210 6.58 -23.95 12.10
CA GLY A 210 5.62 -23.26 12.96
C GLY A 210 4.53 -22.50 12.18
N ASP A 211 4.71 -22.28 10.87
CA ASP A 211 3.69 -21.69 10.03
C ASP A 211 2.52 -22.66 9.83
N ALA A 212 1.32 -22.12 9.59
CA ALA A 212 0.12 -22.94 9.46
C ALA A 212 -1.01 -22.25 8.70
N TRP A 213 -1.84 -23.03 8.02
CA TRP A 213 -3.08 -22.55 7.42
C TRP A 213 -4.26 -22.69 8.39
N TRP A 214 -5.06 -21.64 8.50
CA TRP A 214 -6.25 -21.61 9.34
C TRP A 214 -7.47 -21.12 8.58
N LEU A 215 -8.58 -21.83 8.71
CA LEU A 215 -9.89 -21.37 8.26
C LEU A 215 -10.60 -20.68 9.43
N PHE A 216 -10.96 -19.42 9.25
CA PHE A 216 -11.77 -18.64 10.18
C PHE A 216 -13.18 -18.53 9.63
N GLU A 217 -14.17 -18.98 10.39
CA GLU A 217 -15.58 -18.97 10.00
C GLU A 217 -16.39 -18.06 10.92
N TYR A 218 -17.02 -17.06 10.33
CA TYR A 218 -17.98 -16.16 10.95
C TYR A 218 -19.35 -16.41 10.32
N ARG A 219 -20.40 -15.77 10.84
CA ARG A 219 -21.69 -15.72 10.14
C ARG A 219 -21.55 -15.04 8.75
N ASP A 220 -21.87 -15.82 7.72
CA ASP A 220 -21.92 -15.42 6.30
C ASP A 220 -20.58 -14.93 5.74
N LEU A 221 -19.47 -15.26 6.40
CA LEU A 221 -18.11 -14.94 5.97
C LEU A 221 -17.14 -16.03 6.41
N SER A 222 -16.23 -16.43 5.51
CA SER A 222 -15.11 -17.32 5.84
C SER A 222 -13.83 -16.74 5.28
N ALA A 223 -12.74 -16.81 6.04
CA ALA A 223 -11.42 -16.39 5.60
C ALA A 223 -10.41 -17.52 5.78
N LEU A 224 -9.64 -17.82 4.74
CA LEU A 224 -8.46 -18.66 4.84
C LEU A 224 -7.26 -17.75 5.12
N CYS A 225 -6.59 -18.00 6.24
CA CYS A 225 -5.49 -17.21 6.74
C CYS A 225 -4.22 -18.05 6.83
N TYR A 226 -3.10 -17.49 6.38
CA TYR A 226 -1.78 -18.02 6.61
C TYR A 226 -1.22 -17.45 7.91
N TYR A 227 -0.86 -18.29 8.86
CA TYR A 227 -0.17 -17.89 10.07
C TYR A 227 1.34 -17.95 9.84
N ASN A 228 2.00 -16.79 9.96
CA ASN A 228 3.45 -16.67 9.95
C ASN A 228 3.93 -16.69 11.41
N SER A 229 4.72 -17.71 11.75
CA SER A 229 5.22 -17.95 13.10
C SER A 229 6.36 -17.03 13.53
N TYR A 230 7.09 -16.47 12.57
CA TYR A 230 8.16 -15.50 12.84
C TYR A 230 7.57 -14.14 13.25
N GLU A 231 6.51 -13.70 12.56
CA GLU A 231 5.81 -12.45 12.83
C GLU A 231 4.73 -12.58 13.92
N ASP A 232 4.32 -13.82 14.26
CA ASP A 232 3.14 -14.11 15.10
C ASP A 232 1.85 -13.43 14.57
N VAL A 233 1.64 -13.51 13.26
CA VAL A 233 0.54 -12.81 12.56
C VAL A 233 -0.19 -13.74 11.60
N TYR A 234 -1.51 -13.59 11.53
CA TYR A 234 -2.37 -14.18 10.50
C TYR A 234 -2.53 -13.23 9.32
N LYS A 235 -2.30 -13.70 8.10
CA LYS A 235 -2.48 -12.95 6.85
C LYS A 235 -3.61 -13.56 6.05
N ILE A 236 -4.57 -12.75 5.62
CA ILE A 236 -5.71 -13.20 4.81
C ILE A 236 -5.21 -13.55 3.41
N SER A 237 -5.41 -14.79 2.98
CA SER A 237 -5.08 -15.27 1.65
C SER A 237 -6.33 -15.51 0.81
N SER A 238 -7.46 -15.84 1.42
CA SER A 238 -8.76 -15.72 0.74
C SER A 238 -9.86 -15.35 1.72
N LEU A 239 -10.89 -14.69 1.20
CA LEU A 239 -12.08 -14.32 1.96
C LEU A 239 -13.29 -14.53 1.05
N LYS A 240 -14.33 -15.17 1.55
CA LYS A 240 -15.62 -15.32 0.87
C LYS A 240 -16.71 -14.79 1.79
N THR A 241 -17.65 -14.02 1.24
CA THR A 241 -18.79 -13.52 2.01
C THR A 241 -20.07 -13.39 1.19
N THR A 242 -21.19 -13.52 1.88
CA THR A 242 -22.55 -13.23 1.39
C THR A 242 -23.25 -12.18 2.27
N ARG A 243 -22.48 -11.46 3.09
CA ARG A 243 -23.00 -10.44 3.99
C ARG A 243 -23.46 -9.20 3.23
N SER A 244 -24.59 -8.63 3.63
CA SER A 244 -25.15 -7.43 3.01
C SER A 244 -24.56 -6.11 3.53
N ASP A 245 -23.80 -6.16 4.64
CA ASP A 245 -23.13 -4.99 5.24
C ASP A 245 -21.71 -4.78 4.69
N VAL A 246 -21.38 -5.42 3.57
CA VAL A 246 -20.08 -5.35 2.91
C VAL A 246 -20.14 -4.51 1.64
N GLU A 247 -19.12 -3.66 1.44
CA GLU A 247 -18.92 -2.86 0.24
C GLU A 247 -17.47 -3.01 -0.25
N THR A 248 -17.25 -3.18 -1.55
CA THR A 248 -15.90 -3.16 -2.14
C THR A 248 -15.35 -1.74 -2.18
N HIS A 249 -14.04 -1.57 -2.35
CA HIS A 249 -13.43 -0.24 -2.47
C HIS A 249 -14.10 0.65 -3.54
N ARG A 250 -14.52 0.05 -4.66
CA ARG A 250 -15.22 0.76 -5.75
C ARG A 250 -16.75 0.79 -5.61
N GLY A 251 -17.28 0.51 -4.42
CA GLY A 251 -18.69 0.74 -4.08
C GLY A 251 -19.67 -0.40 -4.43
N ILE A 252 -19.19 -1.60 -4.76
CA ILE A 252 -20.07 -2.72 -5.09
C ILE A 252 -20.54 -3.44 -3.82
N ARG A 253 -21.85 -3.73 -3.76
CA ARG A 253 -22.52 -4.43 -2.65
C ARG A 253 -23.27 -5.67 -3.13
N MET A 254 -23.71 -6.50 -2.19
CA MET A 254 -24.69 -7.55 -2.46
C MET A 254 -25.94 -6.97 -3.14
N GLY A 255 -26.42 -7.66 -4.17
CA GLY A 255 -27.56 -7.23 -4.98
C GLY A 255 -27.23 -6.28 -6.13
N ALA A 256 -25.99 -5.79 -6.25
CA ALA A 256 -25.58 -4.99 -7.39
C ALA A 256 -25.74 -5.77 -8.70
N SER A 257 -26.15 -5.09 -9.75
CA SER A 257 -26.30 -5.67 -11.08
C SER A 257 -24.95 -5.90 -11.76
N ARG A 258 -24.91 -6.82 -12.74
CA ARG A 258 -23.71 -7.00 -13.57
C ARG A 258 -23.28 -5.71 -14.25
N ALA A 259 -24.23 -4.88 -14.68
CA ALA A 259 -23.95 -3.59 -15.30
C ALA A 259 -23.27 -2.61 -14.33
N GLU A 260 -23.67 -2.59 -13.06
CA GLU A 260 -23.00 -1.77 -12.03
C GLU A 260 -21.58 -2.26 -11.76
N VAL A 261 -21.35 -3.58 -11.72
CA VAL A 261 -20.00 -4.15 -11.58
C VAL A 261 -19.11 -3.75 -12.74
N LEU A 262 -19.58 -3.89 -13.98
CA LEU A 262 -18.83 -3.49 -15.18
C LEU A 262 -18.53 -1.98 -15.23
N ALA A 263 -19.42 -1.16 -14.66
CA ALA A 263 -19.20 0.28 -14.58
C ALA A 263 -18.14 0.66 -13.53
N ALA A 264 -18.11 -0.04 -12.39
CA ALA A 264 -17.12 0.20 -11.33
C ALA A 264 -15.74 -0.43 -11.63
N TYR A 265 -15.73 -1.54 -12.35
CA TYR A 265 -14.52 -2.24 -12.79
C TYR A 265 -14.51 -2.41 -14.32
N PRO A 266 -14.22 -1.35 -15.11
CA PRO A 266 -14.16 -1.42 -16.57
C PRO A 266 -13.19 -2.46 -17.15
N GLU A 267 -12.17 -2.82 -16.38
CA GLU A 267 -11.10 -3.75 -16.70
C GLU A 267 -11.37 -5.19 -16.22
N ILE A 268 -12.57 -5.45 -15.69
CA ILE A 268 -12.95 -6.78 -15.18
C ILE A 268 -13.05 -7.82 -16.29
N ASN A 269 -12.74 -9.06 -15.97
CA ASN A 269 -12.75 -10.19 -16.90
C ASN A 269 -14.04 -11.00 -16.78
N ASP A 270 -14.56 -11.40 -17.94
CA ASP A 270 -15.69 -12.35 -18.11
C ASP A 270 -15.19 -13.64 -18.77
N THR A 271 -14.15 -14.21 -18.17
CA THR A 271 -13.51 -15.43 -18.64
C THR A 271 -13.37 -16.40 -17.48
N PRO A 272 -13.21 -17.72 -17.75
CA PRO A 272 -12.89 -18.67 -16.69
C PRO A 272 -11.68 -18.22 -15.87
N TYR A 273 -11.76 -18.39 -14.55
CA TYR A 273 -10.69 -18.06 -13.62
C TYR A 273 -10.28 -19.30 -12.84
N TRP A 274 -9.14 -19.88 -13.22
CA TRP A 274 -8.59 -21.10 -12.60
C TRP A 274 -9.65 -22.20 -12.44
N ASP A 275 -9.72 -22.84 -11.27
CA ASP A 275 -10.67 -23.90 -10.94
C ASP A 275 -11.99 -23.36 -10.36
N PHE A 276 -12.24 -22.05 -10.47
CA PHE A 276 -13.50 -21.47 -9.99
C PHE A 276 -14.61 -21.66 -11.02
N GLU A 277 -15.72 -22.23 -10.54
CA GLU A 277 -16.93 -22.45 -11.32
C GLU A 277 -18.06 -21.51 -10.92
N GLY A 278 -19.04 -21.35 -11.81
CA GLY A 278 -20.24 -20.57 -11.61
C GLY A 278 -20.32 -19.35 -12.52
N ASP A 279 -21.37 -18.56 -12.35
CA ASP A 279 -21.53 -17.28 -13.05
C ASP A 279 -20.86 -16.18 -12.24
N PHE A 280 -19.73 -15.66 -12.73
CA PHE A 280 -18.99 -14.60 -12.05
C PHE A 280 -18.22 -13.71 -13.03
N LEU A 281 -17.87 -12.51 -12.56
CA LEU A 281 -16.84 -11.66 -13.14
C LEU A 281 -15.66 -11.59 -12.17
N TRP A 282 -14.44 -11.46 -12.69
CA TRP A 282 -13.24 -11.39 -11.86
C TRP A 282 -12.31 -10.23 -12.25
N TYR A 283 -11.86 -9.50 -11.24
CA TYR A 283 -10.83 -8.46 -11.34
C TYR A 283 -9.53 -8.99 -10.74
N GLY A 284 -8.41 -8.73 -11.40
CA GLY A 284 -7.07 -9.02 -10.88
C GLY A 284 -6.11 -7.95 -11.38
N ASN A 285 -5.15 -7.58 -10.55
CA ASN A 285 -4.23 -6.48 -10.84
C ASN A 285 -3.03 -6.87 -11.73
N ARG A 286 -2.89 -8.16 -12.01
CA ARG A 286 -1.84 -8.71 -12.89
C ARG A 286 -2.45 -9.54 -14.00
N GLU A 287 -1.68 -9.69 -15.08
CA GLU A 287 -2.03 -10.58 -16.19
C GLU A 287 -2.32 -11.99 -15.67
N HIS A 288 -3.29 -12.66 -16.31
CA HIS A 288 -3.77 -14.00 -15.92
C HIS A 288 -4.36 -14.11 -14.49
N GLY A 289 -4.46 -12.97 -13.78
CA GLY A 289 -5.02 -12.87 -12.44
C GLY A 289 -4.22 -13.59 -11.37
N PHE A 290 -2.88 -13.52 -11.47
CA PHE A 290 -1.97 -13.78 -10.36
C PHE A 290 -2.07 -12.67 -9.29
N GLY A 291 -1.72 -13.03 -8.05
CA GLY A 291 -1.82 -12.14 -6.89
C GLY A 291 -3.25 -11.94 -6.42
N ALA A 292 -3.53 -10.77 -5.85
CA ALA A 292 -4.85 -10.45 -5.31
C ALA A 292 -5.90 -10.28 -6.42
N ALA A 293 -7.01 -10.99 -6.26
CA ALA A 293 -8.15 -10.97 -7.17
C ALA A 293 -9.47 -10.86 -6.40
N LEU A 294 -10.47 -10.29 -7.09
CA LEU A 294 -11.81 -10.04 -6.59
C LEU A 294 -12.84 -10.64 -7.55
N LEU A 295 -13.68 -11.54 -7.05
CA LEU A 295 -14.72 -12.23 -7.82
C LEU A 295 -16.10 -11.81 -7.33
N PHE A 296 -16.97 -11.46 -8.28
CA PHE A 296 -18.39 -11.18 -8.07
C PHE A 296 -19.22 -12.30 -8.67
N TYR A 297 -19.91 -13.07 -7.85
CA TYR A 297 -20.79 -14.16 -8.32
C TYR A 297 -22.23 -13.68 -8.43
N PHE A 298 -22.92 -14.12 -9.47
CA PHE A 298 -24.27 -13.67 -9.82
C PHE A 298 -25.30 -14.79 -9.76
N GLU A 299 -26.51 -14.42 -9.34
CA GLU A 299 -27.75 -15.15 -9.58
C GLU A 299 -28.81 -14.13 -10.02
N ASP A 300 -29.59 -14.44 -11.06
CA ASP A 300 -30.62 -13.54 -11.61
C ASP A 300 -30.13 -12.09 -11.88
N ASP A 301 -28.91 -11.96 -12.40
CA ASP A 301 -28.21 -10.68 -12.69
C ASP A 301 -27.85 -9.84 -11.45
N ALA A 302 -27.88 -10.42 -10.25
CA ALA A 302 -27.55 -9.74 -9.01
C ALA A 302 -26.37 -10.41 -8.29
N VAL A 303 -25.45 -9.62 -7.73
CA VAL A 303 -24.32 -10.12 -6.94
C VAL A 303 -24.85 -10.81 -5.67
N VAL A 304 -24.54 -12.10 -5.51
CA VAL A 304 -24.95 -12.90 -4.33
C VAL A 304 -23.79 -13.30 -3.42
N LYS A 305 -22.55 -13.17 -3.91
CA LYS A 305 -21.34 -13.56 -3.18
C LYS A 305 -20.14 -12.79 -3.72
N ILE A 306 -19.34 -12.26 -2.82
CA ILE A 306 -18.02 -11.68 -3.10
C ILE A 306 -16.94 -12.62 -2.59
N ARG A 307 -15.88 -12.78 -3.38
CA ARG A 307 -14.67 -13.50 -2.96
C ARG A 307 -13.43 -12.68 -3.28
N LEU A 308 -12.57 -12.56 -2.29
CA LEU A 308 -11.20 -12.08 -2.43
C LEU A 308 -10.30 -13.30 -2.39
N ILE A 309 -9.30 -13.36 -3.25
CA ILE A 309 -8.35 -14.47 -3.24
C ILE A 309 -6.98 -14.02 -3.70
N ASP A 310 -5.97 -14.59 -3.08
CA ASP A 310 -4.60 -14.57 -3.55
C ASP A 310 -4.31 -15.81 -4.39
N MET A 311 -3.89 -15.62 -5.64
CA MET A 311 -3.34 -16.68 -6.47
C MET A 311 -1.83 -16.53 -6.55
N PHE A 312 -1.13 -17.33 -5.74
CA PHE A 312 0.32 -17.45 -5.79
C PHE A 312 0.80 -17.96 -7.15
N ASP A 313 2.01 -17.57 -7.53
CA ASP A 313 2.84 -18.25 -8.53
C ASP A 313 3.67 -19.34 -7.84
#